data_AF-A0A5E4M802-F1
#
_entry.id   AF-A0A5E4M802-F1
#
_cell.length_a   1.000
_cell.length_b   1.000
_cell.length_c   1.000
_cell.angle_alpha   90.00
_cell.angle_beta   90.00
_cell.angle_gamma   90.00
#
_symmetry.space_group_name_H-M   'P 1'
#
loop_
_entity.id
_entity.type
_entity.pdbx_description
1 polymer ?
#
loop_
_entity_poly.entity_id
_entity_poly.type
_entity_poly.pdbx_seq_one_letter_code
_entity_poly.pdbx_strand_id
1 'polypeptide(L)'
;MFEFYPTERQFRVMHEDTTTDWKRISAGIPQRSVLGPISYLLYITDIPSNNYSMTAMFAFDTAIMTTDEDHQTATGWLQSTSFQTGQ
;
A
#
# COMPACT_ATOMS: atom_id res chain seq x y z
N MET A 1 5.03 -4.09 -17.71
CA MET A 1 4.95 -3.08 -16.63
C MET A 1 5.78 -3.45 -15.38
N PHE A 2 6.80 -4.32 -15.49
CA PHE A 2 7.58 -4.83 -14.35
C PHE A 2 9.10 -4.60 -14.45
N GLU A 3 9.57 -3.71 -15.33
CA GLU A 3 11.02 -3.56 -15.58
C GLU A 3 11.75 -2.60 -14.63
N PHE A 4 11.03 -1.85 -13.79
CA PHE A 4 11.65 -0.87 -12.87
C PHE A 4 11.80 -1.36 -11.43
N TYR A 5 11.63 -2.66 -11.18
CA TYR A 5 11.90 -3.25 -9.88
C TYR A 5 13.38 -3.66 -9.82
N PRO A 6 14.24 -3.03 -8.99
CA PRO A 6 15.62 -3.48 -8.86
C PRO A 6 15.62 -4.88 -8.23
N THR A 7 15.82 -5.90 -9.07
CA THR A 7 15.79 -7.34 -8.75
C THR A 7 17.05 -7.82 -8.01
N GLU A 8 18.05 -6.94 -7.88
CA GLU A 8 19.37 -7.25 -7.33
C GLU A 8 19.79 -6.32 -6.17
N ARG A 9 18.83 -5.93 -5.31
CA ARG A 9 19.16 -5.15 -4.12
C ARG A 9 19.98 -6.00 -3.13
N GLN A 10 21.03 -5.40 -2.58
CA GLN A 10 21.87 -5.99 -1.54
C GLN A 10 22.00 -5.02 -0.36
N PHE A 11 22.24 -5.55 0.84
CA PHE A 11 22.54 -4.78 2.05
C PHE A 11 23.75 -5.36 2.76
N ARG A 12 24.42 -4.52 3.54
CA ARG A 12 25.45 -4.92 4.50
C ARG A 12 25.37 -4.01 5.72
N VAL A 13 25.87 -4.48 6.86
CA VAL A 13 25.89 -3.73 8.11
C VAL A 13 27.34 -3.40 8.46
N MET A 14 27.58 -2.16 8.88
CA MET A 14 28.87 -1.71 9.42
C MET A 14 28.70 -1.40 10.91
N HIS A 15 29.58 -1.95 11.74
CA HIS A 15 29.66 -1.65 13.17
C HIS A 15 31.14 -1.51 13.56
N GLU A 16 31.52 -0.31 14.00
CA GLU A 16 32.92 0.08 14.21
C GLU A 16 33.77 -0.23 12.96
N ASP A 17 34.81 -1.04 13.11
CA ASP A 17 35.72 -1.43 12.03
C ASP A 17 35.30 -2.73 11.33
N THR A 18 34.15 -3.31 11.70
CA THR A 18 33.66 -4.57 11.12
C THR A 18 32.52 -4.32 10.15
N THR A 19 32.63 -4.86 8.94
CA THR A 19 31.59 -4.81 7.91
C THR A 19 31.19 -6.23 7.52
N THR A 20 29.89 -6.50 7.44
CA THR A 20 29.39 -7.80 6.96
C THR A 20 29.53 -7.94 5.45
N ASP A 21 29.53 -9.18 4.96
CA ASP A 21 29.35 -9.45 3.53
C ASP A 21 28.02 -8.90 3.01
N TRP A 22 27.96 -8.67 1.70
CA TRP A 22 26.74 -8.31 1.00
C TRP A 22 25.73 -9.45 1.10
N LYS A 23 24.51 -9.12 1.55
CA LYS A 23 23.37 -10.03 1.56
C LYS A 23 22.29 -9.54 0.62
N ARG A 24 21.67 -10.46 -0.11
CA ARG A 24 20.56 -10.15 -1.02
C ARG A 24 19.31 -9.77 -0.23
N ILE A 25 18.60 -8.73 -0.67
CA ILE A 25 17.29 -8.36 -0.15
C ILE A 25 16.23 -9.13 -0.95
N SER A 26 15.58 -10.11 -0.30
CA SER A 26 14.37 -10.77 -0.83
C SER A 26 13.08 -10.02 -0.50
N ALA A 27 13.15 -9.01 0.37
CA ALA A 27 12.02 -8.19 0.75
C ALA A 27 11.60 -7.21 -0.36
N GLY A 28 10.34 -6.78 -0.28
CA GLY A 28 9.74 -5.78 -1.15
C GLY A 28 10.41 -4.41 -1.08
N ILE A 29 9.70 -3.36 -1.49
CA ILE A 29 10.27 -2.02 -1.61
C ILE A 29 10.83 -1.57 -0.24
N PRO A 30 12.12 -1.20 -0.13
CA PRO A 30 12.68 -0.72 1.13
C PRO A 30 11.97 0.56 1.57
N GLN A 31 11.82 0.76 2.88
CA GLN A 31 10.94 1.76 3.53
C GLN A 31 11.29 3.25 3.26
N ARG A 32 12.13 3.56 2.26
CA ARG A 32 12.49 4.90 1.78
C ARG A 32 12.78 4.95 0.27
N SER A 33 12.29 3.97 -0.49
CA SER A 33 12.44 4.01 -1.94
C SER A 33 11.77 5.26 -2.51
N VAL A 34 12.48 5.99 -3.37
CA VAL A 34 11.91 7.08 -4.18
C VAL A 34 10.75 6.58 -5.05
N LEU A 35 10.73 5.27 -5.36
CA LEU A 35 9.64 4.62 -6.08
C LEU A 35 8.46 4.21 -5.19
N GLY A 36 8.59 4.27 -3.86
CA GLY A 36 7.52 3.92 -2.92
C GLY A 36 6.22 4.67 -3.19
N PRO A 37 6.24 6.01 -3.37
CA PRO A 37 5.05 6.78 -3.74
C PRO A 37 4.45 6.37 -5.10
N ILE A 38 5.27 6.05 -6.09
CA ILE A 38 4.79 5.66 -7.44
C ILE A 38 4.16 4.26 -7.41
N SER A 39 4.81 3.31 -6.71
CA SER A 39 4.26 1.97 -6.53
C SER A 39 3.00 1.98 -5.67
N TYR A 40 2.91 2.88 -4.69
CA TYR A 40 1.71 3.12 -3.91
C TYR A 40 0.57 3.65 -4.78
N LEU A 41 0.83 4.62 -5.66
CA LEU A 41 -0.17 5.14 -6.61
C LEU A 41 -0.71 4.06 -7.55
N LEU A 42 0.13 3.15 -8.03
CA LEU A 42 -0.31 2.01 -8.85
C LEU A 42 -1.09 0.97 -8.05
N TYR A 43 -0.76 0.78 -6.76
CA TYR A 43 -1.51 -0.11 -5.90
C TYR A 43 -2.92 0.41 -5.61
N ILE A 44 -3.05 1.72 -5.38
CA ILE A 44 -4.35 2.32 -5.11
C ILE A 44 -5.25 2.47 -6.35
N THR A 45 -4.69 2.47 -7.56
CA THR A 45 -5.51 2.55 -8.80
C THR A 45 -6.36 1.31 -9.03
N ASP A 46 -5.99 0.17 -8.45
CA ASP A 46 -6.75 -1.08 -8.56
C ASP A 46 -7.86 -1.18 -7.50
N ILE A 47 -7.92 -0.25 -6.53
CA ILE A 47 -8.98 -0.21 -5.52
C ILE A 47 -10.25 0.33 -6.16
N PRO A 48 -11.34 -0.45 -6.21
CA PRO A 48 -12.59 -0.03 -6.85
C PRO A 48 -13.18 1.18 -6.11
N SER A 49 -13.50 2.22 -6.87
CA SER A 49 -14.26 3.37 -6.38
C SER A 49 -15.76 3.07 -6.47
N ASN A 50 -16.48 3.35 -5.39
CA ASN A 50 -17.94 3.24 -5.33
C ASN A 50 -18.54 4.65 -5.21
N ASN A 51 -19.66 4.92 -5.88
CA ASN A 51 -20.34 6.21 -5.85
C ASN A 51 -20.96 6.56 -4.48
N TYR A 52 -21.14 5.56 -3.61
CA TYR A 52 -21.79 5.70 -2.30
C TYR A 52 -20.80 5.78 -1.13
N SER A 53 -19.50 5.72 -1.40
CA SER A 53 -18.46 5.77 -0.37
C SER A 53 -17.28 6.63 -0.81
N MET A 54 -16.72 7.37 0.13
CA MET A 54 -15.48 8.11 -0.04
C MET A 54 -14.34 7.30 0.58
N THR A 55 -13.37 6.91 -0.25
CA THR A 55 -12.16 6.20 0.19
C THR A 55 -10.98 7.17 0.19
N ALA A 56 -10.34 7.35 1.34
CA ALA A 56 -9.13 8.13 1.51
C ALA A 56 -8.00 7.22 1.99
N MET A 57 -6.82 7.33 1.39
CA MET A 57 -5.68 6.47 1.73
C MET A 57 -4.42 7.27 1.96
N PHE A 58 -3.67 6.89 2.99
CA PHE A 58 -2.38 7.46 3.30
C PHE A 58 -1.44 6.38 3.86
N ALA A 59 -0.37 6.07 3.11
CA ALA A 59 0.60 5.05 3.48
C ALA A 59 -0.05 3.68 3.82
N PHE A 60 -0.09 3.29 5.10
CA PHE A 60 -0.69 2.04 5.57
C PHE A 60 -2.15 2.19 6.04
N ASP A 61 -2.68 3.41 6.04
CA ASP A 61 -4.02 3.71 6.52
C ASP A 61 -4.98 3.88 5.34
N THR A 62 -6.13 3.21 5.43
CA THR A 62 -7.27 3.36 4.51
C THR A 62 -8.49 3.73 5.33
N ALA A 63 -9.09 4.88 5.04
CA ALA A 63 -10.34 5.33 5.60
C ALA A 63 -11.45 5.20 4.57
N ILE A 64 -12.57 4.60 4.96
CA ILE A 64 -13.79 4.49 4.14
C ILE A 64 -14.90 5.22 4.90
N MET A 65 -15.56 6.15 4.21
CA MET A 65 -16.67 6.91 4.74
C MET A 65 -17.91 6.71 3.86
N THR A 66 -19.06 6.48 4.47
CA THR A 66 -20.36 6.50 3.80
C THR A 66 -21.29 7.44 4.53
N THR A 67 -22.30 7.94 3.83
CA THR A 67 -23.31 8.84 4.39
C THR A 67 -24.67 8.47 3.83
N ASP A 68 -25.63 8.22 4.71
CA ASP A 68 -27.04 8.05 4.36
C ASP A 68 -27.92 8.53 5.52
N GLU A 69 -29.17 8.88 5.25
CA GLU A 69 -30.14 9.24 6.30
C GLU A 69 -30.52 8.01 7.15
N ASP A 70 -30.51 6.82 6.55
CA ASP A 70 -30.68 5.56 7.25
C ASP A 70 -29.33 4.90 7.57
N HIS A 71 -29.06 4.73 8.85
CA HIS A 71 -27.89 4.02 9.36
C HIS A 71 -27.73 2.59 8.82
N GLN A 72 -28.82 1.87 8.51
CA GLN A 72 -28.73 0.52 7.95
C GLN A 72 -28.16 0.57 6.53
N THR A 73 -28.62 1.52 5.71
CA THR A 73 -28.11 1.77 4.37
C THR A 73 -26.65 2.20 4.38
N ALA A 74 -26.28 3.16 5.24
CA ALA A 74 -24.89 3.59 5.39
C ALA A 74 -23.95 2.44 5.80
N THR A 75 -24.40 1.59 6.72
CA THR A 75 -23.66 0.41 7.18
C THR A 75 -23.52 -0.63 6.08
N GLY A 76 -24.57 -0.88 5.31
CA GLY A 76 -24.54 -1.79 4.16
C GLY A 76 -23.55 -1.34 3.10
N TRP A 77 -23.49 -0.03 2.82
CA TRP A 77 -22.50 0.53 1.91
C TRP A 77 -21.07 0.39 2.44
N LEU A 78 -20.83 0.67 3.73
CA LEU A 78 -19.51 0.50 4.35
C LEU A 78 -19.00 -0.93 4.22
N GLN A 79 -19.86 -1.90 4.55
CA GLN A 79 -19.53 -3.31 4.45
C GLN A 79 -19.22 -3.69 3.00
N SER A 80 -20.06 -3.28 2.06
CA SER A 80 -19.86 -3.58 0.63
C SER A 80 -18.53 -3.03 0.09
N THR A 81 -18.16 -1.80 0.45
CA THR A 81 -16.91 -1.19 0.01
C THR A 81 -15.71 -1.85 0.70
N SER A 82 -15.81 -2.16 2.00
CA SER A 82 -14.73 -2.86 2.71
C SER A 82 -14.41 -4.23 2.10
N PHE A 83 -15.41 -4.99 1.64
CA PHE A 83 -15.18 -6.28 0.98
C PHE A 83 -14.50 -6.14 -0.39
N GLN A 84 -14.77 -5.04 -1.10
CA GLN A 84 -14.17 -4.77 -2.40
C GLN A 84 -12.72 -4.28 -2.30
N THR A 85 -12.37 -3.58 -1.21
CA THR A 85 -10.98 -3.11 -0.95
C THR A 85 -10.05 -4.25 -0.47
N GLY A 86 -10.60 -5.37 0.00
CA GLY A 86 -9.83 -6.51 0.52
C GLY A 86 -9.42 -7.56 -0.53
N GLN A 87 -9.73 -7.36 -1.80
CA GLN A 87 -9.25 -8.19 -2.93
C GLN A 87 -8.13 -7.48 -3.68
#